data_AF-A0AAD4P0V0-F1
#
_entry.id   AF-A0AAD4P0V0-F1
#
_cell.length_a   1.000
_cell.length_b   1.000
_cell.length_c   1.000
_cell.angle_alpha   90.00
_cell.angle_beta   90.00
_cell.angle_gamma   90.00
#
_symmetry.space_group_name_H-M   'P 1'
#
loop_
_entity.id
_entity.type
_entity.pdbx_description
1 polymer ?
#
loop_
_entity_poly.entity_id
_entity_poly.type
_entity_poly.pdbx_seq_one_letter_code
_entity_poly.pdbx_strand_id
1 'polypeptide(L)' 'MRQWRRAVDCSSLVGNMVDCLSYVTVGGTAAKSEGTCCSGLKTVVKTDPHCLCDAFNNSLLISSKL' A
#
# COMPACT_ATOMS: atom_id res chain seq x y z
N MET A 1 0.01 -4.01 24.97
CA MET A 1 0.27 -5.28 24.25
C MET A 1 0.58 -4.99 22.78
N ARG A 2 1.67 -4.28 22.44
CA ARG A 2 1.99 -3.91 21.05
C ARG A 2 3.45 -4.28 20.77
N GLN A 3 3.69 -5.42 20.12
CA GLN A 3 4.92 -5.76 19.35
C GLN A 3 5.15 -7.27 19.11
N TRP A 4 4.20 -8.17 19.42
CA TRP A 4 4.32 -9.59 19.04
C TRP A 4 3.89 -9.92 17.61
N ARG A 5 3.76 -8.91 16.75
CA ARG A 5 3.69 -9.16 15.31
C ARG A 5 5.13 -9.37 14.86
N ARG A 6 5.45 -10.59 14.40
CA ARG A 6 6.65 -10.88 13.59
C ARG A 6 6.85 -9.67 12.68
N ALA A 7 8.03 -9.03 12.67
CA ALA A 7 8.23 -7.76 11.98
C ALA A 7 7.93 -7.94 10.49
N VAL A 8 6.66 -7.77 10.11
CA VAL A 8 6.22 -7.73 8.73
C VAL A 8 6.72 -6.40 8.25
N ASP A 9 7.69 -6.45 7.36
CA ASP A 9 8.15 -5.25 6.69
C ASP A 9 7.03 -4.78 5.76
N CYS A 10 6.19 -3.88 6.27
CA CYS A 10 5.05 -3.37 5.52
C CYS A 10 5.49 -2.68 4.25
N SER A 11 6.70 -2.12 4.18
CA SER A 11 7.26 -1.52 2.96
C SER A 11 7.39 -2.55 1.83
N SER A 12 8.02 -3.68 2.10
CA SER A 12 8.15 -4.79 1.13
C SER A 12 6.79 -5.39 0.78
N LEU A 13 5.89 -5.51 1.76
CA LEU A 13 4.59 -6.09 1.54
C LEU A 13 3.71 -5.19 0.65
N VAL A 14 3.62 -3.89 0.94
CA VAL A 14 2.85 -2.94 0.12
C VAL A 14 3.51 -2.66 -1.23
N GLY A 15 4.81 -2.94 -1.38
CA GLY A 15 5.50 -2.95 -2.67
C GLY A 15 4.89 -3.88 -3.72
N ASN A 16 4.15 -4.92 -3.29
CA ASN A 16 3.38 -5.77 -4.21
C ASN A 16 2.25 -5.01 -4.93
N MET A 17 1.89 -3.80 -4.50
CA MET A 17 0.85 -2.97 -5.09
C MET A 17 1.40 -1.82 -5.95
N VAL A 18 2.67 -1.87 -6.35
CA VAL A 18 3.29 -0.79 -7.14
C VAL A 18 2.51 -0.48 -8.44
N ASP A 19 1.93 -1.50 -9.07
CA ASP A 19 1.11 -1.36 -10.28
C ASP A 19 -0.22 -0.62 -10.02
N CYS A 20 -0.60 -0.41 -8.75
CA CYS A 20 -1.79 0.35 -8.40
C CYS A 20 -1.56 1.87 -8.49
N LEU A 21 -0.30 2.34 -8.43
CA LEU A 21 0.02 3.76 -8.18
C LEU A 21 -0.63 4.69 -9.20
N SER A 22 -0.48 4.43 -10.50
CA SER A 22 -1.05 5.25 -11.58
C SER A 22 -2.58 5.41 -11.51
N TYR A 23 -3.27 4.51 -10.80
CA TYR A 23 -4.71 4.54 -10.57
C TYR A 23 -5.09 5.17 -9.22
N VAL A 24 -4.31 4.92 -8.15
CA VAL A 24 -4.67 5.33 -6.78
C VAL A 24 -4.06 6.65 -6.34
N THR A 25 -3.10 7.21 -7.08
CA THR A 25 -2.49 8.51 -6.77
C THR A 25 -3.34 9.66 -7.30
N VAL A 26 -3.44 10.75 -6.52
CA VAL A 26 -4.04 12.01 -6.98
C VAL A 26 -3.26 12.53 -8.19
N GLY A 27 -3.97 12.84 -9.28
CA GLY A 27 -3.36 13.23 -10.56
C GLY A 27 -2.93 12.06 -11.45
N GLY A 28 -3.18 10.81 -11.02
CA GLY A 28 -3.03 9.63 -11.88
C GLY A 28 -3.97 9.69 -13.09
N THR A 29 -3.49 9.21 -14.24
CA THR A 29 -4.23 9.24 -15.51
C THR A 29 -4.86 7.90 -15.86
N ALA A 30 -4.56 6.84 -15.11
CA ALA A 30 -5.10 5.51 -15.39
C ALA A 30 -6.56 5.43 -14.93
N ALA A 31 -7.46 5.01 -15.82
CA ALA A 31 -8.88 4.82 -15.50
C ALA A 31 -9.17 3.52 -14.72
N LYS A 32 -8.20 2.60 -14.67
CA LYS A 32 -8.29 1.32 -13.97
C LYS A 32 -6.91 0.94 -13.44
N SER A 33 -6.90 0.07 -12.43
CA SER A 33 -5.68 -0.58 -11.96
C SER A 33 -5.06 -1.45 -13.07
N GLU A 34 -3.73 -1.41 -13.17
CA GLU A 34 -2.99 -2.17 -14.18
C GLU A 34 -2.24 -3.37 -13.57
N GLY A 35 -1.72 -4.22 -14.47
CA GLY A 35 -0.80 -5.29 -14.12
C GLY A 35 -1.27 -6.18 -12.98
N THR A 36 -0.43 -6.32 -11.97
CA THR A 36 -0.63 -7.19 -10.81
C THR A 36 -1.31 -6.49 -9.64
N CYS A 37 -1.79 -5.25 -9.79
CA CYS A 37 -2.33 -4.45 -8.70
C CYS A 37 -3.33 -5.22 -7.81
N CYS A 38 -4.35 -5.85 -8.39
CA CYS A 38 -5.36 -6.58 -7.63
C CYS A 38 -4.81 -7.84 -6.94
N SER A 39 -3.92 -8.58 -7.59
CA SER A 39 -3.26 -9.74 -6.97
C SER A 39 -2.31 -9.31 -5.85
N GLY A 40 -1.59 -8.21 -6.04
CA GLY A 40 -0.71 -7.61 -5.04
C GLY A 40 -1.48 -7.11 -3.83
N LEU A 41 -2.58 -6.38 -4.05
CA LEU A 41 -3.50 -5.94 -2.99
C LEU A 41 -4.06 -7.14 -2.23
N LYS A 42 -4.47 -8.21 -2.93
CA LYS A 42 -4.91 -9.45 -2.31
C LYS A 42 -3.82 -10.09 -1.45
N THR A 43 -2.56 -10.04 -1.87
CA THR A 43 -1.41 -10.50 -1.06
C THR A 43 -1.26 -9.68 0.21
N VAL A 44 -1.31 -8.34 0.13
CA VAL A 44 -1.23 -7.47 1.32
C VAL A 44 -2.36 -7.78 2.30
N VAL A 45 -3.61 -7.80 1.83
CA VAL A 45 -4.78 -8.03 2.69
C VAL A 45 -4.74 -9.42 3.36
N LYS A 46 -4.24 -10.44 2.65
CA LYS A 46 -4.14 -11.80 3.21
C LYS A 46 -2.98 -11.98 4.18
N THR A 47 -1.84 -11.34 3.91
CA THR A 47 -0.64 -11.46 4.75
C THR A 47 -0.75 -10.58 5.98
N ASP A 48 -1.05 -9.30 5.78
CA ASP A 48 -1.24 -8.33 6.85
C ASP A 48 -2.03 -7.09 6.40
N PRO A 49 -3.34 -7.02 6.68
CA PRO A 49 -4.15 -5.86 6.30
C PRO A 49 -3.76 -4.58 7.05
N HIS A 50 -3.03 -4.65 8.17
CA HIS A 50 -2.53 -3.47 8.89
C HIS A 50 -1.54 -2.67 8.04
N CYS A 51 -0.79 -3.33 7.16
CA CYS A 51 0.19 -2.67 6.31
C CYS A 51 -0.43 -1.67 5.32
N LEU A 52 -1.71 -1.84 4.97
CA LEU A 52 -2.44 -0.83 4.19
C LEU A 52 -2.62 0.46 4.99
N CYS A 53 -3.00 0.34 6.26
CA CYS A 53 -3.15 1.49 7.16
C CYS A 53 -1.81 2.21 7.35
N ASP A 54 -0.72 1.45 7.54
CA ASP A 54 0.61 2.04 7.67
C ASP A 54 1.03 2.79 6.40
N ALA A 55 0.79 2.22 5.21
CA ALA A 55 1.09 2.87 3.95
C ALA A 55 0.29 4.18 3.75
N PHE A 56 -1.02 4.18 4.04
CA PHE A 56 -1.86 5.36 3.88
C PHE A 56 -1.59 6.45 4.93
N ASN A 57 -1.30 6.07 6.17
CA ASN A 57 -0.91 7.06 7.18
C ASN A 57 0.41 7.74 6.82
N ASN A 58 1.38 6.98 6.27
CA ASN A 58 2.63 7.56 5.79
C ASN A 58 2.44 8.46 4.57
N SER A 59 1.53 8.14 3.64
CA SER A 59 1.28 8.99 2.47
C SER A 59 0.66 10.35 2.85
N LEU A 60 -0.22 10.40 3.85
CA LEU A 60 -0.76 11.64 4.39
C LEU A 60 0.32 12.54 5.03
N LEU A 61 1.29 11.94 5.72
CA LEU A 61 2.43 12.67 6.29
C LEU A 61 3.35 13.27 5.22
N ILE A 62 3.52 12.59 4.08
CA ILE A 62 4.34 13.09 2.97
C ILE A 62 3.61 14.23 2.25
N SER A 63 2.32 14.07 1.94
CA SER A 63 1.53 15.08 1.21
C SER A 63 1.27 16.37 1.99
N SER A 64 1.29 16.34 3.32
CA SER A 64 1.11 17.53 4.17
C SER A 64 2.40 18.32 4.42
N LYS A 65 3.53 17.84 3.90
CA LYS A 65 4.84 18.52 3.96
C LYS A 65 5.16 19.31 2.68
N LEU A 66 4.34 19.20 1.65
CA LEU A 66 4.50 19.89 0.36
C LEU A 66 3.78 21.24 0.34
#